data_AF-A0AAP0J7V4-F1
#
_entry.id   AF-A0AAP0J7V4-F1
#
_cell.length_a   1.000
_cell.length_b   1.000
_cell.length_c   1.000
_cell.angle_alpha   90.00
_cell.angle_beta   90.00
_cell.angle_gamma   90.00
#
_symmetry.space_group_name_H-M   'P 1'
#
loop_
_entity.id
_entity.type
_entity.pdbx_description
1 polymer ?
#
loop_
_entity_poly.entity_id
_entity_poly.type
_entity_poly.pdbx_seq_one_letter_code
_entity_poly.pdbx_strand_id
1 'polypeptide(L)'
;MKQEACRKDVERAFGVLQARFAIIAGPSRFWATNVLQDIMRTCIIMHNMIIEDERDLSVPIGQARKHQFDVEVALDENERFDEFLKRNKDIKDKDAHYALRNALIDHIWDEYTNGDD
;
A
#
# COMPACT_ATOMS: atom_id res chain seq x y z
N MET A 1 -8.69 17.91 29.64
CA MET A 1 -9.65 18.20 28.54
C MET A 1 -9.00 18.63 27.23
N LYS A 2 -8.05 19.59 27.18
CA LYS A 2 -7.45 20.04 25.89
C LYS A 2 -6.64 18.97 25.13
N GLN A 3 -5.83 18.18 25.84
CA GLN A 3 -5.01 17.13 25.22
C GLN A 3 -5.86 16.01 24.60
N GLU A 4 -6.99 15.69 25.24
CA GLU A 4 -7.88 14.62 24.78
C GLU A 4 -8.70 15.03 23.55
N ALA A 5 -9.11 16.31 23.46
CA ALA A 5 -9.74 16.84 22.26
C ALA A 5 -8.77 16.78 21.07
N CYS A 6 -7.53 17.25 21.25
CA CYS A 6 -6.49 17.19 20.22
C CYS A 6 -6.21 15.75 19.76
N ARG A 7 -6.10 14.80 20.70
CA ARG A 7 -5.92 13.38 20.38
C ARG A 7 -7.07 12.84 19.52
N LYS A 8 -8.32 13.15 19.85
CA LYS A 8 -9.50 12.71 19.09
C LYS A 8 -9.51 13.26 17.68
N ASP A 9 -9.10 14.51 17.48
CA ASP A 9 -9.04 15.12 16.15
C ASP A 9 -7.97 14.44 15.29
N VAL A 10 -6.81 14.12 15.87
CA VAL A 10 -5.74 13.36 15.21
C VAL A 10 -6.19 11.95 14.84
N GLU A 11 -6.80 11.22 15.78
CA GLU A 11 -7.33 9.87 15.55
C GLU A 11 -8.39 9.87 14.44
N ARG A 12 -9.30 10.84 14.46
CA ARG A 12 -10.32 11.01 13.42
C ARG A 12 -9.70 11.29 12.05
N ALA A 13 -8.74 12.21 11.97
CA ALA A 13 -8.07 12.53 10.71
C ALA A 13 -7.32 11.32 10.15
N PHE A 14 -6.66 10.55 11.02
CA PHE A 14 -5.97 9.34 10.63
C PHE A 14 -6.94 8.26 10.12
N GLY A 15 -8.07 8.07 10.79
CA GLY A 15 -9.12 7.15 10.35
C GLY A 15 -9.72 7.52 8.99
N VAL A 16 -9.93 8.82 8.72
CA VAL A 16 -10.38 9.30 7.40
C VAL A 16 -9.34 9.00 6.31
N LEU A 17 -8.06 9.25 6.60
CA LEU A 17 -6.98 8.97 5.66
C LEU A 17 -6.81 7.47 5.38
N GLN A 18 -6.90 6.61 6.40
CA GLN A 18 -6.86 5.16 6.25
C GLN A 18 -8.03 4.62 5.42
N ALA A 19 -9.24 5.12 5.66
CA ALA A 19 -10.42 4.74 4.88
C ALA A 19 -10.31 5.18 3.41
N ARG A 20 -9.65 6.31 3.11
CA ARG A 20 -9.52 6.83 1.74
C ARG A 20 -8.31 6.27 0.99
N PHE A 21 -7.23 5.94 1.68
CA PHE A 21 -5.96 5.51 1.09
C PHE A 21 -5.49 4.19 1.73
N ALA A 22 -5.73 3.07 1.03
CA ALA A 22 -5.36 1.73 1.48
C ALA A 22 -3.87 1.57 1.82
N ILE A 23 -2.98 2.37 1.21
CA ILE A 23 -1.54 2.38 1.51
C ILE A 23 -1.24 2.76 2.97
N ILE A 24 -2.09 3.56 3.62
CA ILE A 24 -1.95 3.96 5.03
C ILE A 24 -2.43 2.84 5.97
N ALA A 25 -3.32 1.95 5.50
CA ALA A 25 -3.79 0.79 6.25
C ALA A 25 -2.84 -0.43 6.14
N GLY A 26 -1.73 -0.31 5.40
CA GLY A 26 -0.73 -1.36 5.25
C GLY A 26 0.32 -1.35 6.37
N PRO A 27 1.13 -2.43 6.51
CA PRO A 27 2.21 -2.47 7.48
C PRO A 27 3.27 -1.40 7.20
N SER A 28 3.48 -0.49 8.16
CA SER A 28 4.46 0.60 8.05
C SER A 28 5.89 0.15 8.36
N ARG A 29 6.07 -0.98 9.03
CA ARG A 29 7.35 -1.45 9.62
C ARG A 29 8.46 -1.73 8.59
N PHE A 30 8.13 -1.91 7.31
CA PHE A 30 9.10 -2.15 6.23
C PHE A 30 9.53 -0.90 5.48
N TRP A 31 8.86 0.23 5.75
CA TRP A 31 9.13 1.48 5.08
C TRP A 31 10.10 2.29 5.94
N ALA A 32 11.13 2.84 5.28
CA ALA A 32 11.97 3.81 5.95
C ALA A 32 11.14 5.05 6.35
N THR A 33 11.49 5.67 7.47
CA THR A 33 10.70 6.78 8.05
C THR A 33 10.51 7.94 7.09
N ASN A 34 11.50 8.23 6.24
CA ASN A 34 11.38 9.25 5.18
C ASN A 34 10.30 8.87 4.16
N VAL A 35 10.20 7.61 3.76
CA VAL A 35 9.19 7.16 2.81
C VAL A 35 7.79 7.20 3.42
N LEU A 36 7.65 6.83 4.70
CA LEU A 36 6.38 7.01 5.42
C LEU A 36 5.98 8.49 5.50
N GLN A 37 6.94 9.38 5.73
CA GLN A 37 6.69 10.82 5.74
C GLN A 37 6.23 11.32 4.37
N ASP A 38 6.84 10.84 3.28
CA ASP A 38 6.46 11.20 1.92
C ASP A 38 5.07 10.65 1.56
N ILE A 39 4.76 9.40 1.94
CA ILE A 39 3.43 8.80 1.78
C ILE A 39 2.38 9.65 2.51
N MET A 40 2.61 9.99 3.79
CA MET A 40 1.68 10.77 4.59
C MET A 40 1.46 12.17 4.01
N ARG A 41 2.55 12.87 3.63
CA ARG A 41 2.46 14.20 2.98
C ARG A 41 1.66 14.14 1.69
N THR A 42 1.94 13.14 0.85
CA THR A 42 1.24 12.96 -0.43
C THR A 42 -0.25 12.72 -0.19
N CYS A 43 -0.61 11.85 0.77
CA CYS A 43 -2.02 11.57 1.09
C CYS A 43 -2.74 12.80 1.65
N ILE A 44 -2.09 13.64 2.45
CA ILE A 44 -2.66 14.90 2.96
C ILE A 44 -2.90 15.89 1.81
N ILE A 45 -1.91 16.07 0.92
CA ILE A 45 -2.04 16.98 -0.23
C ILE A 45 -3.15 16.48 -1.16
N MET A 46 -3.18 15.19 -1.50
CA MET A 46 -4.25 14.60 -2.31
C MET A 46 -5.61 14.71 -1.65
N HIS A 47 -5.71 14.46 -0.35
CA HIS A 47 -6.96 14.63 0.39
C HIS A 47 -7.48 16.06 0.24
N ASN A 48 -6.62 17.06 0.47
CA ASN A 48 -7.00 18.46 0.35
C ASN A 48 -7.37 18.82 -1.09
N MET A 49 -6.62 18.36 -2.08
CA MET A 49 -6.95 18.60 -3.50
C MET A 49 -8.31 18.01 -3.88
N ILE A 50 -8.63 16.80 -3.42
CA ILE A 50 -9.93 16.17 -3.69
C ILE A 50 -11.04 16.94 -2.96
N ILE A 51 -10.83 17.39 -1.73
CA ILE A 51 -11.83 18.20 -1.01
C ILE A 51 -12.09 19.52 -1.72
N GLU A 52 -11.07 20.22 -2.20
CA GLU A 52 -11.25 21.46 -2.95
C GLU A 52 -11.97 21.23 -4.29
N ASP A 53 -11.62 20.17 -5.04
CA ASP A 53 -12.30 19.77 -6.28
C ASP A 53 -13.78 19.41 -6.04
N GLU A 54 -14.06 18.67 -4.96
CA GLU A 54 -15.43 18.32 -4.54
C GLU A 54 -16.24 19.52 -4.04
N ARG A 55 -15.58 20.62 -3.65
CA ARG A 55 -16.21 21.83 -3.09
C ARG A 55 -16.59 22.86 -4.16
N ASP A 56 -15.86 22.91 -5.26
CA ASP A 56 -16.20 23.72 -6.45
C ASP A 56 -17.44 23.19 -7.18
N LEU A 57 -17.78 21.92 -6.97
CA LEU A 57 -19.12 21.39 -7.20
C LEU A 57 -19.94 21.73 -5.95
N SER A 58 -20.88 22.68 -6.03
CA SER A 58 -21.80 23.05 -4.94
C SER A 58 -22.61 21.84 -4.44
N VAL A 59 -22.01 21.00 -3.62
CA VAL A 59 -22.62 19.83 -3.00
C VAL A 59 -22.53 20.04 -1.48
N PRO A 60 -23.65 20.00 -0.75
CA PRO A 60 -23.65 20.16 0.69
C PRO A 60 -22.67 19.18 1.34
N ILE A 61 -21.97 19.62 2.40
CA ILE A 61 -20.92 18.90 3.15
C ILE A 61 -21.36 17.49 3.66
N GLY A 62 -22.64 17.12 3.53
CA GLY A 62 -23.17 15.78 3.79
C GLY A 62 -23.27 14.83 2.60
N GLN A 63 -22.96 15.27 1.37
CA GLN A 63 -23.08 14.50 0.12
C GLN A 63 -21.76 14.36 -0.65
N ALA A 64 -20.61 14.72 -0.06
CA ALA A 64 -19.32 14.26 -0.56
C ALA A 64 -19.44 12.75 -0.77
N ARG A 65 -19.23 12.28 -2.01
CA ARG A 65 -19.40 10.87 -2.39
C ARG A 65 -18.76 10.04 -1.29
N LYS A 66 -19.57 9.28 -0.54
CA LYS A 66 -19.04 8.20 0.29
C LYS A 66 -18.44 7.19 -0.67
N HIS A 67 -17.22 7.42 -1.11
CA HIS A 67 -16.36 6.32 -1.53
C HIS A 67 -16.04 5.57 -0.24
N GLN A 68 -16.99 4.71 0.13
CA GLN A 68 -16.72 3.56 0.97
C GLN A 68 -15.74 2.71 0.18
N PHE A 69 -14.45 2.96 0.37
CA PHE A 69 -13.54 1.84 0.39
C PHE A 69 -13.85 1.16 1.72
N ASP A 70 -14.71 0.14 1.68
CA ASP A 70 -14.88 -0.75 2.81
C ASP A 70 -13.55 -1.50 2.97
N VAL A 71 -12.60 -0.86 3.65
CA VAL A 71 -11.41 -1.53 4.14
C VAL A 71 -11.88 -2.30 5.36
N GLU A 72 -12.25 -3.55 5.14
CA GLU A 72 -12.58 -4.50 6.19
C GLU A 72 -11.30 -4.76 7.00
N VAL A 73 -11.04 -3.91 8.00
CA VAL A 73 -9.94 -4.11 8.95
C VAL A 73 -10.42 -5.11 10.00
N ALA A 74 -10.52 -6.37 9.59
CA ALA A 74 -10.84 -7.49 10.47
C ALA A 74 -10.04 -8.73 10.07
N LEU A 75 -8.71 -8.60 10.09
CA LEU A 75 -7.77 -9.71 10.14
C LEU A 75 -6.74 -9.37 11.20
N ASP A 76 -6.34 -10.34 12.01
CA ASP A 76 -5.26 -10.17 12.99
C ASP A 76 -4.06 -9.54 12.27
N GLU A 77 -3.69 -8.32 12.66
CA GLU A 77 -2.64 -7.56 11.99
C GLU A 77 -1.31 -8.33 11.96
N ASN A 78 -1.12 -9.24 12.93
CA ASN A 78 0.03 -10.14 12.98
C ASN A 78 -0.02 -11.21 11.88
N GLU A 79 -1.17 -11.84 11.67
CA GLU A 79 -1.34 -12.87 10.63
C GLU A 79 -1.16 -12.27 9.22
N ARG A 80 -1.74 -11.10 8.96
CA ARG A 80 -1.56 -10.36 7.70
C ARG A 80 -0.09 -9.95 7.48
N PHE A 81 0.60 -9.61 8.57
CA PHE A 81 2.02 -9.27 8.54
C PHE A 81 2.88 -10.50 8.24
N ASP A 82 2.56 -11.65 8.80
CA ASP A 82 3.25 -12.93 8.54
C ASP A 82 3.06 -13.39 7.09
N GLU A 83 1.84 -13.27 6.55
CA GLU A 83 1.58 -13.53 5.12
C GLU A 83 2.38 -12.60 4.21
N PHE A 84 2.45 -11.31 4.56
CA PHE A 84 3.25 -10.33 3.82
C PHE A 84 4.75 -10.69 3.88
N LEU A 85 5.26 -11.08 5.04
CA LEU A 85 6.65 -11.53 5.22
C LEU A 85 6.96 -12.73 4.33
N LYS A 86 6.06 -13.71 4.31
CA LYS A 86 6.22 -14.91 3.48
C LYS A 86 6.32 -14.54 2.00
N ARG A 87 5.36 -13.76 1.48
CA ARG A 87 5.36 -13.31 0.07
C ARG A 87 6.60 -12.49 -0.29
N ASN A 88 6.99 -11.57 0.57
CA ASN A 88 8.15 -10.71 0.33
C ASN A 88 9.47 -11.50 0.36
N LYS A 89 9.54 -12.55 1.18
CA LYS A 89 10.68 -13.48 1.20
C LYS A 89 10.76 -14.25 -0.11
N ASP A 90 9.65 -14.79 -0.59
CA ASP A 90 9.60 -15.54 -1.85
C ASP A 90 10.00 -14.68 -3.06
N ILE A 91 9.53 -13.43 -3.13
CA ILE A 91 9.88 -12.47 -4.19
C ILE A 91 11.38 -12.12 -4.19
N LYS A 92 11.99 -12.10 -3.01
CA LYS A 92 13.41 -11.74 -2.83
C LYS A 92 14.33 -12.96 -2.74
N ASP A 93 13.79 -14.16 -2.96
CA ASP A 93 14.55 -15.39 -2.89
C ASP A 93 15.58 -15.41 -4.04
N LYS A 94 16.85 -15.27 -3.65
CA LYS A 94 17.97 -15.25 -4.60
C LYS A 94 18.21 -16.62 -5.21
N ASP A 95 17.97 -17.69 -4.46
CA ASP A 95 18.20 -19.06 -4.93
C ASP A 95 17.14 -19.42 -5.97
N ALA A 96 15.88 -19.06 -5.73
CA ALA A 96 14.81 -19.18 -6.72
C ALA A 96 15.09 -18.35 -7.98
N HIS A 97 15.61 -17.13 -7.81
CA HIS A 97 16.03 -16.28 -8.93
C HIS A 97 17.14 -16.93 -9.77
N TYR A 98 18.21 -17.41 -9.12
CA TYR A 98 19.33 -18.04 -9.84
C TYR A 98 18.93 -19.37 -10.48
N ALA A 99 18.09 -20.17 -9.81
CA ALA A 99 17.57 -21.42 -10.36
C ALA A 99 16.77 -21.16 -11.64
N LEU A 100 15.85 -20.19 -11.61
CA LEU A 100 15.07 -19.81 -12.80
C LEU A 100 15.97 -19.27 -13.91
N ARG A 101 16.94 -18.41 -13.57
CA ARG A 101 17.88 -17.86 -14.55
C ARG A 101 18.70 -18.96 -15.24
N ASN A 102 19.23 -19.91 -14.47
CA ASN A 102 20.03 -21.00 -15.03
C ASN A 102 19.16 -21.93 -15.88
N ALA A 103 17.96 -22.27 -15.43
CA ALA A 103 17.02 -23.08 -16.22
C ALA A 103 16.64 -22.39 -17.55
N LEU A 104 16.50 -21.07 -17.57
CA LEU A 104 16.28 -20.31 -18.81
C LEU A 104 17.50 -20.33 -19.73
N ILE A 105 18.71 -20.22 -19.16
CA ILE A 105 19.95 -20.33 -19.92
C ILE A 105 20.04 -21.71 -20.58
N ASP A 106 19.82 -22.78 -19.82
CA ASP A 106 19.89 -24.16 -20.31
C ASP A 106 18.86 -24.40 -21.41
N HIS A 107 17.62 -23.92 -21.22
CA HIS A 107 16.56 -24.03 -22.24
C HIS A 107 16.94 -23.34 -23.56
N ILE A 108 17.52 -22.14 -23.48
CA ILE A 108 17.97 -21.41 -24.66
C ILE A 108 19.12 -22.17 -25.34
N TRP A 109 20.10 -22.67 -24.59
CA TRP A 109 21.20 -23.47 -25.15
C TRP A 109 20.72 -24.76 -25.84
N ASP A 110 19.74 -25.45 -25.26
CA ASP A 110 19.11 -26.62 -25.87
C ASP A 110 18.38 -26.26 -27.17
N GLU A 111 17.68 -25.11 -27.23
CA GLU A 111 16.99 -24.67 -28.44
C GLU A 111 17.96 -24.33 -29.59
N TYR A 112 19.10 -23.71 -29.29
CA TYR A 112 20.13 -23.40 -30.29
C TYR A 112 20.95 -24.62 -30.72
N THR A 113 21.22 -25.58 -29.82
CA THR A 113 22.03 -26.76 -30.17
C THR A 113 21.24 -27.84 -30.91
N ASN A 114 19.91 -27.88 -30.76
CA ASN A 114 19.04 -28.80 -31.50
C ASN A 114 18.50 -28.21 -32.82
N GLY A 115 18.85 -26.95 -33.15
CA GLY A 115 18.46 -26.27 -34.39
C GLY A 115 19.50 -26.32 -35.53
N ASP A 116 20.67 -26.91 -35.28
CA ASP A 116 21.82 -26.99 -36.20
C ASP A 116 22.00 -28.38 -36.88
N ASP A 117 20.99 -29.27 -36.81
CA ASP A 117 20.93 -30.55 -37.55
C ASP A 117 20.08 -30.47 -38.83
#